data_AF-K9ZQG7-F1
#
_entry.id   AF-K9ZQG7-F1
#
_cell.length_a   1.000
_cell.length_b   1.000
_cell.length_c   1.000
_cell.angle_alpha   90.00
_cell.angle_beta   90.00
_cell.angle_gamma   90.00
#
_symmetry.space_group_name_H-M   'P 1'
#
loop_
_entity.id
_entity.type
_entity.pdbx_description
1 polymer ?
#
loop_
_entity_poly.entity_id
_entity_poly.type
_entity_poly.pdbx_seq_one_letter_code
_entity_poly.pdbx_strand_id
1 'polypeptide(L)'
;MQITLDIPDEMARNLESRKEDLPQILALGLREISANPATGFSGLTEVLEFLAKLPSPQEILTLRLSPMVQAEIESLLDKNRNQGLDERDLCLWQHYEFIEHLVRLAKAQALLRLQQGASTTHHFPSLRDATRTGK
;
A
#
# COMPACT_ATOMS: atom_id res chain seq x y z
N MET A 1 32.47 -1.90 -11.86
CA MET A 1 32.33 -0.43 -11.98
C MET A 1 33.00 0.19 -10.77
N GLN A 2 33.75 1.28 -10.92
CA GLN A 2 34.39 1.98 -9.78
C GLN A 2 33.69 3.32 -9.57
N ILE A 3 33.22 3.55 -8.33
CA ILE A 3 32.52 4.77 -7.93
C ILE A 3 33.32 5.42 -6.80
N THR A 4 33.50 6.73 -6.87
CA THR A 4 34.11 7.54 -5.80
C THR A 4 33.05 8.51 -5.29
N LEU A 5 32.84 8.55 -3.96
CA LEU A 5 31.91 9.48 -3.31
C LEU A 5 32.65 10.27 -2.24
N ASP A 6 32.30 11.55 -2.13
CA ASP A 6 32.62 12.36 -0.97
C ASP A 6 31.56 12.13 0.11
N ILE A 7 32.01 11.72 1.31
CA ILE A 7 31.15 11.44 2.46
C ILE A 7 31.74 12.09 3.73
N PRO A 8 30.91 12.44 4.72
CA PRO A 8 31.41 12.99 5.99
C PRO A 8 32.33 12.02 6.73
N ASP A 9 33.35 12.55 7.42
CA ASP A 9 34.35 11.75 8.15
C ASP A 9 33.74 10.78 9.18
N GLU A 10 32.66 11.20 9.84
CA GLU A 10 31.92 10.35 10.77
C GLU A 10 31.35 9.10 10.08
N MET A 11 30.82 9.28 8.87
CA MET A 11 30.26 8.21 8.06
C MET A 11 31.36 7.30 7.52
N ALA A 12 32.50 7.86 7.10
CA ALA A 12 33.65 7.09 6.67
C ALA A 12 34.15 6.14 7.78
N ARG A 13 34.29 6.64 9.01
CA ARG A 13 34.69 5.82 10.18
C ARG A 13 33.73 4.64 10.42
N ASN A 14 32.43 4.86 10.28
CA ASN A 14 31.43 3.80 10.44
C ASN A 14 31.50 2.75 9.31
N LEU A 15 31.81 3.19 8.09
CA LEU A 15 31.88 2.32 6.91
C LEU A 15 33.20 1.53 6.80
N GLU A 16 34.29 1.99 7.42
CA GLU A 16 35.56 1.24 7.44
C GLU A 16 35.40 -0.17 7.99
N SER A 17 34.60 -0.32 9.05
CA SER A 17 34.29 -1.62 9.68
C SER A 17 33.39 -2.54 8.84
N ARG A 18 32.77 -2.01 7.77
CA ARG A 18 31.77 -2.68 6.94
C ARG A 18 32.09 -2.61 5.44
N LYS A 19 33.37 -2.43 5.10
CA LYS A 19 33.82 -2.26 3.70
C LYS A 19 33.43 -3.41 2.79
N GLU A 20 33.43 -4.64 3.31
CA GLU A 20 33.08 -5.84 2.55
C GLU A 20 31.57 -5.92 2.29
N ASP A 21 30.76 -5.39 3.21
CA ASP A 21 29.30 -5.37 3.11
C ASP A 21 28.77 -4.14 2.36
N LEU A 22 29.63 -3.18 2.00
CA LEU A 22 29.24 -1.93 1.32
C LEU A 22 28.33 -2.18 0.10
N PRO A 23 28.63 -3.11 -0.82
CA PRO A 23 27.74 -3.38 -1.95
C PRO A 23 26.34 -3.81 -1.52
N GLN A 24 26.24 -4.62 -0.46
CA GLN A 24 24.96 -5.07 0.07
C GLN A 24 24.22 -3.94 0.79
N ILE A 25 24.92 -3.14 1.59
CA ILE A 25 24.37 -1.96 2.27
C ILE A 25 23.83 -0.96 1.24
N LEU A 26 24.60 -0.70 0.18
CA LEU A 26 24.16 0.15 -0.92
C LEU A 26 22.98 -0.45 -1.68
N ALA A 27 22.97 -1.76 -1.95
CA ALA A 27 21.83 -2.41 -2.59
C ALA A 27 20.56 -2.34 -1.72
N LEU A 28 20.70 -2.50 -0.41
CA LEU A 28 19.60 -2.36 0.54
C LEU A 28 19.13 -0.91 0.66
N GLY A 29 20.05 0.04 0.74
CA GLY A 29 19.75 1.47 0.79
C GLY A 29 19.11 1.97 -0.51
N LEU A 30 19.57 1.50 -1.67
CA LEU A 30 18.94 1.78 -2.96
C LEU A 30 17.54 1.15 -3.02
N ARG A 31 17.38 -0.10 -2.57
CA ARG A 31 16.06 -0.73 -2.47
C ARG A 31 15.15 0.04 -1.52
N GLU A 32 15.67 0.53 -0.41
CA GLU A 32 14.93 1.32 0.57
C GLU A 32 14.57 2.69 0.01
N ILE A 33 15.46 3.39 -0.68
CA ILE A 33 15.16 4.67 -1.34
C ILE A 33 14.14 4.47 -2.47
N SER A 34 14.27 3.39 -3.24
CA SER A 34 13.28 3.00 -4.25
C SER A 34 11.95 2.56 -3.62
N ALA A 35 11.95 2.05 -2.39
CA ALA A 35 10.75 1.62 -1.67
C ALA A 35 10.20 2.68 -0.69
N ASN A 36 10.95 3.74 -0.41
CA ASN A 36 10.71 4.75 0.62
C ASN A 36 11.44 6.07 0.26
N PRO A 37 10.91 6.87 -0.69
CA PRO A 37 11.29 8.24 -0.91
C PRO A 37 10.68 9.04 0.24
N ALA A 38 11.50 9.40 1.22
CA ALA A 38 11.10 10.15 2.42
C ALA A 38 10.54 11.57 2.16
N THR A 39 10.05 11.90 0.95
CA THR A 39 9.36 13.14 0.62
C THR A 39 8.10 12.99 -0.25
N GLY A 40 7.61 11.77 -0.54
CA GLY A 40 6.52 11.57 -1.53
C GLY A 40 5.49 10.47 -1.27
N PHE A 41 5.48 9.82 -0.09
CA PHE A 41 4.63 8.65 0.21
C PHE A 41 3.31 9.00 0.94
N SER A 42 2.71 10.15 0.65
CA SER A 42 1.45 10.55 1.28
C SER A 42 0.35 9.48 1.12
N GLY A 43 0.27 8.83 -0.05
CA GLY A 43 -0.76 7.83 -0.32
C GLY A 43 -0.60 6.51 0.46
N LEU A 44 0.63 6.00 0.63
CA LEU A 44 0.84 4.71 1.33
C LEU A 44 0.62 4.87 2.84
N THR A 45 1.16 5.93 3.44
CA THR A 45 0.94 6.21 4.87
C THR A 45 -0.54 6.32 5.18
N GLU A 46 -1.30 7.03 4.35
CA GLU A 46 -2.75 7.16 4.51
C GLU A 46 -3.48 5.81 4.46
N VAL A 47 -3.12 4.94 3.51
CA VAL A 47 -3.69 3.58 3.41
C VAL A 47 -3.32 2.73 4.63
N LEU A 48 -2.06 2.76 5.07
CA LEU A 48 -1.61 1.98 6.23
C LEU A 48 -2.27 2.47 7.53
N GLU A 49 -2.38 3.78 7.73
CA GLU A 49 -3.10 4.36 8.87
C GLU A 49 -4.59 4.00 8.87
N PHE A 50 -5.22 3.99 7.69
CA PHE A 50 -6.59 3.53 7.54
C PHE A 50 -6.73 2.04 7.92
N LEU A 51 -5.86 1.17 7.39
CA LEU A 51 -5.89 -0.26 7.68
C LEU A 51 -5.55 -0.58 9.15
N ALA A 52 -4.69 0.20 9.78
CA ALA A 52 -4.33 0.06 11.20
C ALA A 52 -5.51 0.29 12.15
N LYS A 53 -6.55 1.01 11.70
CA LYS A 53 -7.81 1.17 12.45
C LYS A 53 -8.70 -0.08 12.42
N LEU A 54 -8.26 -1.15 11.75
CA LEU A 54 -9.01 -2.40 11.56
C LEU A 54 -10.44 -2.15 11.01
N PRO A 55 -10.56 -1.46 9.87
CA PRO A 55 -11.85 -1.07 9.30
C PRO A 55 -12.68 -2.29 8.93
N SER A 56 -14.00 -2.13 9.00
CA SER A 56 -14.96 -3.11 8.50
C SER A 56 -14.82 -3.31 6.98
N PRO A 57 -15.26 -4.46 6.43
CA PRO A 57 -15.27 -4.66 4.99
C PRO A 57 -16.03 -3.57 4.21
N GLN A 58 -17.12 -3.03 4.77
CA GLN A 58 -17.86 -1.92 4.19
C GLN A 58 -17.02 -0.65 4.09
N GLU A 59 -16.31 -0.29 5.17
CA GLU A 59 -15.41 0.86 5.19
C GLU A 59 -14.24 0.68 4.20
N ILE A 60 -13.68 -0.53 4.10
CA ILE A 60 -12.62 -0.84 3.12
C ILE A 60 -13.11 -0.60 1.69
N LEU A 61 -14.35 -0.96 1.35
CA LEU A 61 -14.91 -0.70 0.03
C LEU A 61 -15.01 0.80 -0.29
N THR A 62 -15.25 1.61 0.73
CA THR A 62 -15.31 3.07 0.62
C THR A 62 -13.95 3.77 0.69
N LEU A 63 -12.85 3.03 0.93
CA LEU A 63 -11.51 3.59 0.99
C LEU A 63 -11.19 4.41 -0.27
N ARG A 64 -10.77 5.65 -0.04
CA ARG A 64 -10.27 6.59 -1.06
C ARG A 64 -9.07 7.31 -0.46
N LEU A 65 -8.08 7.60 -1.30
CA LEU A 65 -6.94 8.44 -0.94
C LEU A 65 -7.40 9.90 -0.76
N SER A 66 -6.62 10.70 -0.06
CA SER A 66 -6.91 12.11 0.18
C SER A 66 -7.00 12.91 -1.13
N PRO A 67 -7.72 14.04 -1.14
CA PRO A 67 -7.83 14.91 -2.32
C PRO A 67 -6.48 15.40 -2.84
N MET A 68 -5.51 15.59 -1.93
CA MET A 68 -4.16 16.00 -2.29
C MET A 68 -3.46 14.94 -3.14
N VAL A 69 -3.49 13.68 -2.71
CA VAL A 69 -2.91 12.55 -3.47
C VAL A 69 -3.65 12.33 -4.79
N GLN A 70 -4.97 12.48 -4.80
CA GLN A 70 -5.75 12.39 -6.03
C GLN A 70 -5.32 13.45 -7.05
N ALA A 71 -5.11 14.69 -6.61
CA ALA A 71 -4.65 15.78 -7.48
C ALA A 71 -3.23 15.53 -8.03
N GLU A 72 -2.33 14.95 -7.23
CA GLU A 72 -0.99 14.56 -7.69
C GLU A 72 -1.05 13.47 -8.78
N ILE A 73 -1.88 12.46 -8.59
CA ILE A 73 -2.10 11.39 -9.59
C ILE A 73 -2.71 11.97 -10.88
N GLU A 74 -3.69 12.86 -10.77
CA GLU A 74 -4.29 13.54 -11.91
C GLU A 74 -3.29 14.39 -12.68
N SER A 75 -2.41 15.11 -11.97
CA SER A 75 -1.31 15.88 -12.57
C SER A 75 -0.33 14.99 -13.34
N LEU A 76 0.07 13.85 -12.75
CA LEU A 76 0.93 12.88 -13.44
C LEU A 76 0.26 12.27 -14.67
N LEU A 77 -1.03 11.96 -14.60
CA LEU A 77 -1.82 11.47 -15.74
C LEU A 77 -1.87 12.50 -16.87
N ASP A 78 -2.08 13.77 -16.55
CA ASP A 78 -2.09 14.84 -17.54
C ASP A 78 -0.70 15.02 -18.18
N LYS A 79 0.35 15.04 -17.35
CA LYS A 79 1.74 15.14 -17.82
C LYS A 79 2.12 13.97 -18.73
N ASN A 80 1.73 12.74 -18.36
CA ASN A 80 1.94 11.55 -19.18
C ASN A 80 1.29 11.69 -20.58
N ARG A 81 0.06 12.19 -20.64
CA ARG A 81 -0.68 12.38 -21.90
C ARG A 81 -0.10 13.47 -22.79
N ASN A 82 0.39 14.57 -22.20
CA ASN A 82 0.72 15.79 -22.94
C ASN A 82 2.22 15.98 -23.21
N GLN A 83 3.09 15.49 -22.31
CA GLN A 83 4.52 15.83 -22.29
C GLN A 83 5.43 14.60 -22.12
N GLY A 84 4.88 13.50 -21.61
CA GLY A 84 5.65 12.35 -21.15
C GLY A 84 6.14 12.52 -19.70
N LEU A 85 6.58 11.42 -19.10
CA LEU A 85 7.05 11.39 -17.72
C LEU A 85 8.58 11.40 -17.67
N ASP A 86 9.16 12.28 -16.86
CA ASP A 86 10.59 12.25 -16.56
C ASP A 86 10.95 11.15 -15.54
N GLU A 87 12.22 10.93 -15.26
CA GLU A 87 12.66 9.87 -14.34
C GLU A 87 12.06 9.99 -12.93
N ARG A 88 11.82 11.22 -12.46
CA ARG A 88 11.22 11.47 -11.14
C ARG A 88 9.73 11.17 -11.18
N ASP A 89 9.05 11.60 -12.23
CA ASP A 89 7.63 11.28 -12.42
C ASP A 89 7.39 9.78 -12.57
N LEU A 90 8.26 9.07 -13.29
CA LEU A 90 8.15 7.62 -13.49
C LEU A 90 8.30 6.86 -12.16
N CYS A 91 9.23 7.28 -11.32
CA CYS A 91 9.39 6.74 -9.97
C CYS A 91 8.12 6.97 -9.14
N LEU A 92 7.57 8.19 -9.17
CA LEU A 92 6.35 8.54 -8.45
C LEU A 92 5.12 7.80 -9.01
N TRP A 93 5.05 7.60 -10.32
CA TRP A 93 4.00 6.83 -10.99
C TRP A 93 3.99 5.37 -10.54
N GLN A 94 5.14 4.70 -10.58
CA GLN A 94 5.30 3.31 -10.10
C GLN A 94 4.86 3.16 -8.65
N HIS A 95 5.09 4.20 -7.83
CA HIS A 95 4.64 4.22 -6.45
C HIS A 95 3.11 4.22 -6.33
N TYR A 96 2.41 5.10 -7.05
CA TYR A 96 0.95 5.10 -7.03
C TYR A 96 0.33 3.84 -7.62
N GLU A 97 0.97 3.21 -8.62
CA GLU A 97 0.55 1.90 -9.14
C GLU A 97 0.60 0.83 -8.04
N PHE A 98 1.63 0.84 -7.20
CA PHE A 98 1.73 -0.06 -6.06
C PHE A 98 0.63 0.18 -5.02
N ILE A 99 0.35 1.44 -4.66
CA ILE A 99 -0.73 1.78 -3.72
C ILE A 99 -2.08 1.35 -4.28
N GLU A 100 -2.36 1.65 -5.54
CA GLU A 100 -3.61 1.27 -6.18
C GLU A 100 -3.78 -0.25 -6.15
N HIS A 101 -2.70 -1.01 -6.40
CA HIS A 101 -2.76 -2.47 -6.34
C HIS A 101 -3.13 -2.98 -4.95
N LEU A 102 -2.54 -2.41 -3.89
CA LEU A 102 -2.89 -2.74 -2.51
C LEU A 102 -4.36 -2.42 -2.19
N VAL A 103 -4.82 -1.23 -2.55
CA VAL A 103 -6.21 -0.80 -2.34
C VAL A 103 -7.17 -1.71 -3.08
N ARG A 104 -6.87 -2.07 -4.33
CA ARG A 104 -7.69 -2.99 -5.13
C ARG A 104 -7.78 -4.36 -4.46
N LEU A 105 -6.66 -4.90 -3.99
CA LEU A 105 -6.63 -6.20 -3.31
C LEU A 105 -7.44 -6.16 -2.00
N ALA A 106 -7.28 -5.11 -1.20
CA ALA A 106 -8.04 -4.92 0.03
C ALA A 106 -9.55 -4.87 -0.25
N LYS A 107 -9.97 -4.12 -1.27
CA LYS A 107 -11.38 -4.03 -1.69
C LYS A 107 -11.92 -5.37 -2.20
N ALA A 108 -11.14 -6.10 -3.00
CA ALA A 108 -11.53 -7.43 -3.47
C ALA A 108 -11.74 -8.40 -2.29
N GLN A 109 -10.82 -8.43 -1.33
CA GLN A 109 -10.96 -9.27 -0.13
C GLN A 109 -12.14 -8.85 0.75
N ALA A 110 -12.38 -7.55 0.90
CA ALA A 110 -13.54 -7.02 1.63
C ALA A 110 -14.85 -7.48 1.00
N LEU A 111 -14.96 -7.39 -0.33
CA LEU A 111 -16.14 -7.87 -1.06
C LEU A 111 -16.38 -9.38 -0.84
N LEU A 112 -15.32 -10.19 -0.93
CA LEU A 112 -15.41 -11.64 -0.68
C LEU A 112 -15.91 -11.95 0.74
N ARG A 113 -15.41 -11.23 1.75
CA ARG A 113 -15.87 -11.42 3.14
C ARG A 113 -17.34 -11.09 3.32
N LEU A 114 -17.84 -10.04 2.65
CA LEU A 114 -19.25 -9.68 2.69
C LEU A 114 -20.15 -10.75 2.06
N GLN A 115 -19.71 -11.34 0.95
CA GLN A 115 -20.44 -12.43 0.29
C GLN A 115 -20.47 -13.71 1.13
N GLN A 116 -19.38 -14.02 1.84
CA GLN A 116 -19.32 -15.16 2.76
C GLN A 116 -20.22 -14.94 3.99
N GLY A 117 -20.19 -13.75 4.59
CA GLY A 117 -21.05 -13.39 5.72
C GLY A 117 -22.54 -13.39 5.36
N ALA A 118 -22.91 -13.01 4.14
CA ALA A 118 -24.29 -13.09 3.64
C ALA A 118 -24.78 -14.54 3.44
N SER A 119 -23.86 -15.46 3.12
CA SER A 119 -24.18 -16.88 2.90
C SER A 119 -24.44 -17.65 4.21
N THR A 120 -23.88 -17.19 5.34
CA THR A 120 -24.09 -17.80 6.67
C THR A 120 -25.38 -17.37 7.38
N THR A 121 -26.04 -16.30 6.94
CA THR A 121 -27.23 -15.75 7.63
C THR A 121 -28.55 -16.44 7.22
N HIS A 122 -28.54 -17.34 6.22
CA HIS A 122 -29.77 -17.95 5.68
C HIS A 122 -30.11 -19.36 6.18
N HIS A 123 -29.48 -19.88 7.25
CA HIS A 123 -29.84 -21.19 7.80
C HIS A 123 -30.17 -21.15 9.29
N PHE A 124 -31.43 -20.82 9.61
CA PHE A 124 -32.05 -21.26 10.85
C PHE A 124 -33.53 -21.59 10.62
N PRO A 125 -33.92 -22.88 10.55
CA PRO A 125 -35.32 -23.26 10.65
C PRO A 125 -35.78 -23.02 12.09
N SER A 126 -36.79 -22.17 12.25
CA SER A 126 -37.44 -21.87 13.52
C SER A 126 -38.05 -23.14 14.13
N LEU A 127 -37.42 -23.68 15.18
CA LEU A 127 -37.97 -24.76 16.03
C LEU A 127 -39.03 -24.20 17.00
N ARG A 128 -40.12 -23.62 16.48
CA ARG A 128 -41.26 -23.16 17.29
C ARG A 128 -42.52 -24.02 17.20
N ASP A 129 -42.56 -25.08 16.41
CA ASP A 129 -43.79 -25.89 16.24
C ASP A 129 -43.76 -27.28 16.91
N ALA A 130 -42.79 -27.58 17.77
CA ALA A 130 -42.74 -28.86 18.49
C ALA A 130 -43.45 -28.79 19.87
N THR A 131 -44.67 -28.26 19.92
CA THR A 131 -45.59 -28.58 21.02
C THR A 131 -46.99 -28.83 20.46
N ARG A 132 -47.62 -29.92 20.92
CA ARG A 132 -49.01 -30.36 20.65
C ARG A 132 -49.13 -31.10 19.31
N THR A 133 -49.27 -32.43 19.26
CA THR A 133 -50.51 -33.21 19.53
C THR A 133 -50.07 -34.69 19.39
N GLY A 134 -50.20 -35.59 20.37
CA GLY A 134 -51.43 -36.19 20.84
C GLY A 134 -51.39 -37.72 20.68
N LYS A 135 -51.23 -38.45 21.80
CA LYS A 135 -51.90 -39.68 22.23
C LYS A 135 -51.03 -40.47 23.20
#